data_AF-A0A381RHY8-F1
#
_entry.id   AF-A0A381RHY8-F1
#
_cell.length_a   1.000
_cell.length_b   1.000
_cell.length_c   1.000
_cell.angle_alpha   90.00
_cell.angle_beta   90.00
_cell.angle_gamma   90.00
#
_symmetry.space_group_name_H-M   'P 1'
#
loop_
_entity.id
_entity.type
_entity.pdbx_description
1 polymer ?
#
loop_
_entity_poly.entity_id
_entity_poly.type
_entity_poly.pdbx_seq_one_letter_code
_entity_poly.pdbx_strand_id
1 'polypeptide(L)'
;VILLIILKKMDDRAKEQQLEKKMEQVETEKEDKAHKISPEIPPPVLKGKIGIIIDDFGYRNDEVSDGFLELDAYLTYAVIPGHEYSTSFGKKAVKAGYEVIVHMPMENTGKTYGEEEFVLTTEMDNETIQRRVNTAFNQIPTAIGMNNHQGSSASADQRVMSSVARIMKERNMFFIDSRTTVETIAETTME
;
A
#
# COMPACT_ATOMS: atom_id res chain seq x y z
N VAL A 1 8.22 11.35 72.90
CA VAL A 1 7.63 10.68 71.72
C VAL A 1 6.96 11.69 70.78
N ILE A 2 6.03 12.54 71.25
CA ILE A 2 5.30 13.51 70.40
C ILE A 2 6.24 14.51 69.67
N LEU A 3 7.26 15.06 70.35
CA LEU A 3 8.21 16.01 69.74
C LEU A 3 9.00 15.40 68.57
N LEU A 4 9.42 14.13 68.68
CA LEU A 4 10.13 13.42 67.62
C LEU A 4 9.24 13.16 66.39
N ILE A 5 7.95 12.91 66.60
CA ILE A 5 6.97 12.73 65.51
C ILE A 5 6.75 14.05 64.76
N ILE A 6 6.69 15.18 65.49
CA ILE A 6 6.54 16.51 64.89
C ILE A 6 7.77 16.86 64.06
N LEU A 7 8.98 16.66 64.61
CA LEU A 7 10.24 16.92 63.88
C LEU A 7 10.36 16.08 62.61
N LYS A 8 9.99 14.79 62.66
CA LYS A 8 9.99 13.92 61.48
C LYS A 8 8.99 14.40 60.41
N LYS A 9 7.76 14.76 60.81
CA LYS A 9 6.76 15.34 59.90
C LYS A 9 7.15 16.69 59.30
N MET A 10 8.04 17.44 59.94
CA MET A 10 8.58 18.68 59.39
C MET A 10 9.68 18.39 58.36
N ASP A 11 10.54 17.42 58.63
CA ASP A 11 11.61 16.99 57.71
C ASP A 11 11.04 16.33 56.45
N ASP A 12 10.00 15.50 56.59
CA ASP A 12 9.33 14.86 55.45
C ASP A 12 8.66 15.90 54.53
N ARG A 13 8.00 16.91 55.12
CA ARG A 13 7.43 18.03 54.35
C ARG A 13 8.49 18.90 53.66
N ALA A 14 9.64 19.11 54.30
CA ALA A 14 10.74 19.84 53.69
C ALA A 14 11.33 19.07 52.48
N LYS A 15 11.37 17.74 52.55
CA LYS A 15 11.80 16.88 51.44
C LYS A 15 10.81 16.86 50.29
N GLU A 16 9.51 16.78 50.58
CA GLU A 16 8.45 16.87 49.56
C GLU A 16 8.53 18.20 48.80
N GLN A 17 8.66 19.33 49.51
CA GLN A 17 8.83 20.65 48.88
C GLN A 17 10.12 20.78 48.06
N GLN A 18 11.21 20.12 48.48
CA GLN A 18 12.43 20.06 47.66
C GLN A 18 12.25 19.20 46.41
N LEU A 19 11.46 18.13 46.48
CA LEU A 19 11.19 17.25 45.35
C LEU A 19 10.30 17.96 44.32
N GLU A 20 9.26 18.65 44.77
CA GLU A 20 8.38 19.48 43.92
C GLU A 20 9.17 20.55 43.20
N LYS A 21 10.01 21.32 43.92
CA LYS A 21 10.87 22.34 43.29
C LYS A 21 11.84 21.75 42.27
N LYS A 22 12.39 20.56 42.52
CA LYS A 22 13.24 19.86 41.55
C LYS A 22 12.46 19.42 40.31
N MET A 23 11.22 18.95 40.46
CA MET A 23 10.38 18.57 39.34
C MET A 23 9.99 19.78 38.48
N GLU A 24 9.60 20.88 39.12
CA GLU A 24 9.30 22.17 38.46
C GLU A 24 10.52 22.71 37.68
N GLN A 25 11.72 22.59 38.26
CA GLN A 25 12.96 23.00 37.62
C GLN A 25 13.35 22.10 36.43
N VAL A 26 13.02 20.80 36.49
CA VAL A 26 13.23 19.85 35.37
C VAL A 26 12.23 20.07 34.25
N GLU A 27 10.99 20.45 34.56
CA GLU A 27 9.98 20.81 33.54
C GLU A 27 10.32 22.13 32.85
N THR A 28 10.73 23.15 33.60
CA THR A 28 11.18 24.44 33.01
C THR A 28 12.45 24.28 32.17
N GLU A 29 13.42 23.44 32.58
CA GLU A 29 14.59 23.13 31.73
C GLU A 29 14.24 22.32 30.47
N LYS A 30 13.17 21.52 30.49
CA LYS A 30 12.68 20.80 29.30
C LYS A 30 11.98 21.74 28.33
N GLU A 31 11.21 22.71 28.81
CA GLU A 31 10.56 23.70 27.96
C GLU A 31 11.58 24.67 27.32
N ASP A 32 12.60 25.12 28.05
CA ASP A 32 13.63 26.03 27.51
C ASP A 32 14.64 25.36 26.55
N LYS A 33 14.79 24.02 26.59
CA LYS A 33 15.64 23.27 25.65
C LYS A 33 14.91 22.77 24.41
N ALA A 34 13.60 22.94 24.34
CA ALA A 34 12.78 22.49 23.22
C ALA A 34 12.56 23.60 22.18
N HIS A 35 13.59 24.37 21.78
CA HIS A 35 13.58 25.08 20.51
C HIS A 35 14.98 25.52 20.05
N LYS A 36 15.26 25.30 18.75
CA LYS A 36 16.49 25.62 17.98
C LYS A 36 17.62 24.63 18.27
N ILE A 37 17.82 23.57 17.49
CA ILE A 37 18.23 23.58 16.08
C ILE A 37 17.70 22.29 15.42
N SER A 38 16.51 22.32 14.81
CA SER A 38 16.32 21.53 13.59
C SER A 38 16.57 22.51 12.46
N PRO A 39 17.49 22.24 11.52
CA PRO A 39 17.59 23.08 10.33
C PRO A 39 16.18 23.14 9.71
N GLU A 40 15.69 24.35 9.43
CA GLU A 40 14.57 24.50 8.50
C GLU A 40 15.00 23.85 7.20
N ILE A 41 14.52 22.63 6.95
CA ILE A 41 14.71 21.97 5.67
C ILE A 41 13.86 22.81 4.72
N PRO A 42 14.45 23.55 3.76
CA PRO A 42 13.65 24.27 2.78
C PRO A 42 12.72 23.25 2.12
N PRO A 43 11.45 23.62 1.86
CA PRO A 43 10.51 22.69 1.26
C PRO A 43 11.16 22.09 0.02
N PRO A 44 11.14 20.76 -0.12
CA PRO A 44 11.86 20.09 -1.19
C PRO A 44 11.43 20.69 -2.52
N VAL A 45 12.40 21.11 -3.31
CA VAL A 45 12.13 21.52 -4.70
C VAL A 45 11.47 20.31 -5.36
N LEU A 46 10.25 20.48 -5.87
CA LEU A 46 9.51 19.43 -6.60
C LEU A 46 10.35 19.00 -7.81
N LYS A 47 11.06 17.87 -7.69
CA LYS A 47 11.90 17.30 -8.76
C LYS A 47 11.14 16.31 -9.66
N GLY A 48 9.89 15.99 -9.33
CA GLY A 48 9.06 15.04 -10.06
C GLY A 48 7.79 14.67 -9.30
N LYS A 49 6.98 13.78 -9.89
CA LYS A 49 5.84 13.13 -9.23
C LYS A 49 6.20 11.67 -8.98
N ILE A 50 5.79 11.14 -7.83
CA ILE A 50 5.92 9.73 -7.49
C ILE A 50 4.49 9.19 -7.35
N GLY A 51 4.20 8.08 -8.02
CA GLY A 51 3.02 7.25 -7.76
C GLY A 51 3.44 6.01 -6.99
N ILE A 52 2.64 5.60 -6.00
CA ILE A 52 2.92 4.41 -5.19
C ILE A 52 1.72 3.48 -5.30
N ILE A 53 1.98 2.26 -5.75
CA ILE A 53 1.00 1.17 -5.83
C ILE A 53 1.34 0.16 -4.74
N ILE A 54 0.33 -0.25 -3.98
CA ILE A 54 0.47 -1.36 -3.02
C ILE A 54 -0.30 -2.56 -3.56
N ASP A 55 0.44 -3.63 -3.82
CA ASP A 55 -0.05 -4.85 -4.45
C ASP A 55 -0.68 -5.83 -3.44
N ASP A 56 -1.20 -6.95 -3.96
CA ASP A 56 -1.65 -8.14 -3.23
C ASP A 56 -2.85 -7.97 -2.29
N PHE A 57 -3.74 -7.02 -2.56
CA PHE A 57 -5.04 -6.95 -1.86
C PHE A 57 -6.05 -7.97 -2.40
N GLY A 58 -7.02 -8.35 -1.57
CA GLY A 58 -8.13 -9.24 -1.95
C GLY A 58 -8.24 -10.49 -1.07
N TYR A 59 -7.14 -11.01 -0.54
CA TYR A 59 -7.11 -12.20 0.34
C TYR A 59 -7.61 -11.94 1.76
N ARG A 60 -7.52 -10.69 2.24
CA ARG A 60 -7.82 -10.32 3.62
C ARG A 60 -8.64 -9.04 3.71
N ASN A 61 -9.38 -8.92 4.81
CA ASN A 61 -10.13 -7.73 5.20
C ASN A 61 -10.13 -7.63 6.73
N ASP A 62 -8.98 -7.27 7.28
CA ASP A 62 -8.67 -7.19 8.70
C ASP A 62 -7.97 -5.86 9.05
N GLU A 63 -7.52 -5.72 10.30
CA GLU A 63 -6.85 -4.50 10.79
C GLU A 63 -5.62 -4.10 9.95
N VAL A 64 -4.95 -5.07 9.28
CA VAL A 64 -3.81 -4.76 8.41
C VAL A 64 -4.27 -4.07 7.14
N SER A 65 -5.26 -4.64 6.44
CA SER A 65 -5.81 -4.00 5.23
C SER A 65 -6.47 -2.66 5.54
N ASP A 66 -7.02 -2.51 6.74
CA ASP A 66 -7.70 -1.29 7.17
C ASP A 66 -6.69 -0.20 7.53
N GLY A 67 -5.59 -0.56 8.21
CA GLY A 67 -4.51 0.37 8.51
C GLY A 67 -3.87 0.97 7.26
N PHE A 68 -3.82 0.25 6.13
CA PHE A 68 -3.39 0.83 4.86
C PHE A 68 -4.30 1.97 4.39
N LEU A 69 -5.63 1.83 4.57
CA LEU A 69 -6.63 2.83 4.19
C LEU A 69 -6.66 4.04 5.14
N GLU A 70 -5.93 3.97 6.26
CA GLU A 70 -5.78 5.07 7.22
C GLU A 70 -4.50 5.90 6.96
N LEU A 71 -3.65 5.48 6.01
CA LEU A 71 -2.42 6.19 5.68
C LEU A 71 -2.72 7.53 5.00
N ASP A 72 -2.17 8.61 5.56
CA ASP A 72 -2.19 9.95 4.96
C ASP A 72 -1.17 10.06 3.81
N ALA A 73 -1.45 9.34 2.72
CA ALA A 73 -0.62 9.27 1.52
C ALA A 73 -1.48 9.05 0.26
N TYR A 74 -1.01 9.55 -0.88
CA TYR A 74 -1.62 9.25 -2.19
C TYR A 74 -1.17 7.86 -2.65
N LEU A 75 -2.05 6.88 -2.51
CA LEU A 75 -1.80 5.49 -2.86
C LEU A 75 -2.82 4.98 -3.89
N THR A 76 -2.37 4.02 -4.69
CA THR A 76 -3.24 3.18 -5.53
C THR A 76 -3.16 1.75 -5.01
N TYR A 77 -4.28 1.06 -4.90
CA TYR A 77 -4.29 -0.34 -4.45
C TYR A 77 -4.54 -1.29 -5.61
N ALA A 78 -3.64 -2.27 -5.78
CA ALA A 78 -3.82 -3.33 -6.76
C ALA A 78 -4.47 -4.55 -6.10
N VAL A 79 -5.62 -4.96 -6.62
CA VAL A 79 -6.44 -6.02 -6.03
C VAL A 79 -6.42 -7.26 -6.92
N ILE A 80 -5.99 -8.38 -6.35
CA ILE A 80 -5.98 -9.68 -7.02
C ILE A 80 -7.42 -10.19 -7.14
N PRO A 81 -7.92 -10.51 -8.35
CA PRO A 81 -9.22 -11.13 -8.53
C PRO A 81 -9.23 -12.59 -8.04
N GLY A 82 -10.41 -13.11 -7.74
CA GLY A 82 -10.63 -14.50 -7.33
C GLY A 82 -10.62 -14.75 -5.82
N HIS A 83 -10.27 -13.76 -5.01
CA HIS A 83 -10.28 -13.89 -3.55
C HIS A 83 -11.57 -13.39 -2.90
N GLU A 84 -11.84 -13.90 -1.69
CA GLU A 84 -13.04 -13.62 -0.89
C GLU A 84 -13.35 -12.12 -0.77
N TYR A 85 -12.32 -11.28 -0.61
CA TYR A 85 -12.48 -9.85 -0.36
C TYR A 85 -12.14 -8.96 -1.57
N SER A 86 -11.89 -9.52 -2.75
CA SER A 86 -11.51 -8.74 -3.95
C SER A 86 -12.52 -7.64 -4.27
N THR A 87 -13.80 -8.01 -4.36
CA THR A 87 -14.87 -7.04 -4.68
C THR A 87 -15.12 -6.06 -3.54
N SER A 88 -15.11 -6.53 -2.29
CA SER A 88 -15.44 -5.69 -1.14
C SER A 88 -14.32 -4.71 -0.81
N PHE A 89 -13.06 -5.14 -0.88
CA PHE A 89 -11.90 -4.27 -0.68
C PHE A 89 -11.81 -3.19 -1.76
N GLY A 90 -11.99 -3.54 -3.04
CA GLY A 90 -12.01 -2.55 -4.13
C GLY A 90 -13.04 -1.42 -3.91
N LYS A 91 -14.23 -1.78 -3.42
CA LYS A 91 -15.27 -0.80 -3.05
C LYS A 91 -14.89 0.03 -1.81
N LYS A 92 -14.29 -0.62 -0.81
CA LYS A 92 -13.85 0.02 0.44
C LYS A 92 -12.75 1.05 0.17
N ALA A 93 -11.75 0.70 -0.64
CA ALA A 93 -10.65 1.58 -1.03
C ALA A 93 -11.14 2.82 -1.79
N VAL A 94 -12.00 2.67 -2.79
CA VAL A 94 -12.58 3.82 -3.50
C VAL A 94 -13.43 4.69 -2.58
N LYS A 95 -14.20 4.10 -1.67
CA LYS A 95 -14.98 4.86 -0.68
C LYS A 95 -14.09 5.67 0.26
N ALA A 96 -12.88 5.18 0.54
CA ALA A 96 -11.86 5.90 1.31
C ALA A 96 -11.07 6.93 0.48
N GLY A 97 -11.34 7.04 -0.82
CA GLY A 97 -10.76 8.07 -1.70
C GLY A 97 -9.53 7.62 -2.49
N TYR A 98 -9.22 6.32 -2.50
CA TYR A 98 -8.05 5.78 -3.20
C TYR A 98 -8.39 5.23 -4.59
N GLU A 99 -7.39 5.25 -5.46
CA GLU A 99 -7.47 4.58 -6.76
C GLU A 99 -7.32 3.06 -6.60
N VAL A 100 -7.97 2.31 -7.48
CA VAL A 100 -7.89 0.85 -7.51
C VAL A 100 -7.54 0.38 -8.91
N ILE A 101 -6.66 -0.62 -9.00
CA ILE A 101 -6.37 -1.34 -10.25
C ILE A 101 -6.52 -2.85 -10.03
N VAL A 102 -6.72 -3.59 -11.11
CA VAL A 102 -6.64 -5.06 -11.07
C VAL A 102 -5.17 -5.47 -10.94
N HIS A 103 -4.85 -6.31 -9.97
CA HIS A 103 -3.55 -6.98 -9.88
C HIS A 103 -3.66 -8.36 -10.54
N MET A 104 -3.40 -8.42 -11.84
CA MET A 104 -3.78 -9.58 -12.64
C MET A 104 -2.76 -10.72 -12.50
N PRO A 105 -3.18 -11.93 -12.07
CA PRO A 105 -2.30 -13.08 -11.99
C PRO A 105 -1.80 -13.46 -13.39
N MET A 106 -0.48 -13.62 -13.53
CA MET A 106 0.18 -13.94 -14.78
C MET A 106 1.26 -15.00 -14.57
N GLU A 107 1.43 -15.89 -15.55
CA GLU A 107 2.37 -17.01 -15.48
C GLU A 107 3.82 -16.54 -15.25
N ASN A 108 4.46 -17.14 -14.24
CA ASN A 108 5.88 -16.95 -13.96
C ASN A 108 6.74 -18.06 -14.63
N THR A 109 8.06 -17.86 -14.69
CA THR A 109 9.04 -18.83 -15.23
C THR A 109 9.25 -20.08 -14.37
N GLY A 110 8.76 -20.06 -13.12
CA GLY A 110 8.79 -21.19 -12.20
C GLY A 110 7.46 -21.94 -12.22
N LYS A 111 6.89 -22.17 -11.03
CA LYS A 111 5.54 -22.71 -10.90
C LYS A 111 4.59 -21.58 -10.55
N THR A 112 3.51 -21.47 -11.31
CA THR A 112 2.39 -20.60 -10.97
C THR A 112 1.41 -21.38 -10.12
N TYR A 113 1.09 -20.87 -8.94
CA TYR A 113 0.17 -21.48 -7.99
C TYR A 113 -0.89 -20.44 -7.60
N GLY A 114 -2.13 -20.90 -7.40
CA GLY A 114 -3.23 -20.01 -7.03
C GLY A 114 -3.94 -19.40 -8.24
N GLU A 115 -5.10 -18.79 -7.96
CA GLU A 115 -5.87 -17.99 -8.93
C GLU A 115 -6.13 -18.69 -10.27
N GLU A 116 -6.30 -20.01 -10.28
CA GLU A 116 -6.34 -20.83 -11.51
C GLU A 116 -7.44 -20.39 -12.50
N GLU A 117 -8.49 -19.74 -12.00
CA GLU A 117 -9.57 -19.17 -12.81
C GLU A 117 -9.20 -17.85 -13.50
N PHE A 118 -8.15 -17.15 -13.02
CA PHE A 118 -7.74 -15.82 -13.47
C PHE A 118 -6.35 -15.78 -14.12
N VAL A 119 -5.39 -16.62 -13.70
CA VAL A 119 -4.00 -16.59 -14.22
C VAL A 119 -3.95 -16.55 -15.75
N LEU A 120 -3.22 -15.61 -16.32
CA LEU A 120 -2.94 -15.58 -17.77
C LEU A 120 -1.69 -16.40 -18.06
N THR A 121 -1.83 -17.46 -18.85
CA THR A 121 -0.70 -18.33 -19.25
C THR A 121 -0.41 -18.22 -20.75
N THR A 122 0.85 -18.52 -21.09
CA THR A 122 1.39 -18.54 -22.46
C THR A 122 0.77 -19.62 -23.33
N GLU A 123 0.12 -20.63 -22.74
CA GLU A 123 -0.59 -21.70 -23.44
C GLU A 123 -2.04 -21.34 -23.82
N MET A 124 -2.64 -20.32 -23.19
CA MET A 124 -4.05 -19.96 -23.38
C MET A 124 -4.30 -19.26 -24.71
N ASP A 125 -5.39 -19.58 -25.40
CA ASP A 125 -5.84 -18.78 -26.54
C ASP A 125 -6.29 -17.35 -26.15
N ASN A 126 -6.40 -16.47 -27.15
CA ASN A 126 -6.74 -15.06 -26.96
C ASN A 126 -8.16 -14.87 -26.40
N GLU A 127 -9.10 -15.79 -26.68
CA GLU A 127 -10.46 -15.74 -26.16
C GLU A 127 -10.48 -16.01 -24.66
N THR A 128 -9.70 -16.98 -24.19
CA THR A 128 -9.55 -17.31 -22.78
C THR A 128 -8.90 -16.18 -22.02
N ILE A 129 -7.85 -15.55 -22.57
CA ILE A 129 -7.24 -14.35 -22.00
C ILE A 129 -8.28 -13.24 -21.87
N GLN A 130 -9.02 -12.95 -22.95
CA GLN A 130 -10.06 -11.93 -22.95
C GLN A 130 -11.15 -12.21 -21.92
N ARG A 131 -11.63 -13.44 -21.83
CA ARG A 131 -12.61 -13.86 -20.83
C ARG A 131 -12.10 -13.62 -19.41
N ARG A 132 -10.88 -14.06 -19.08
CA ARG A 132 -10.29 -13.93 -17.74
C ARG A 132 -10.09 -12.46 -17.33
N VAL A 133 -9.51 -11.65 -18.21
CA VAL A 133 -9.35 -10.20 -17.97
C VAL A 133 -10.70 -9.51 -17.77
N ASN A 134 -11.69 -9.83 -18.61
CA ASN A 134 -13.04 -9.27 -18.47
C ASN A 134 -13.70 -9.70 -17.16
N THR A 135 -13.56 -10.97 -16.74
CA THR A 135 -14.07 -11.45 -15.46
C THR A 135 -13.42 -10.72 -14.29
N ALA A 136 -12.10 -10.47 -14.34
CA ALA A 136 -11.39 -9.72 -13.30
C ALA A 136 -11.96 -8.30 -13.14
N PHE A 137 -12.13 -7.57 -14.24
CA PHE A 137 -12.73 -6.23 -14.20
C PHE A 137 -14.20 -6.24 -13.79
N ASN A 138 -14.96 -7.30 -14.10
CA ASN A 138 -16.34 -7.43 -13.63
C ASN A 138 -16.40 -7.70 -12.11
N GLN A 139 -15.44 -8.44 -11.56
CA GLN A 139 -15.34 -8.69 -10.12
C GLN A 139 -14.87 -7.47 -9.34
N ILE A 140 -14.00 -6.65 -9.95
CA ILE A 140 -13.46 -5.41 -9.37
C ILE A 140 -13.88 -4.23 -10.26
N PRO A 141 -15.18 -3.86 -10.29
CA PRO A 141 -15.71 -2.84 -11.20
C PRO A 141 -15.22 -1.42 -10.87
N THR A 142 -14.55 -1.24 -9.72
CA THR A 142 -13.93 0.02 -9.31
C THR A 142 -12.55 0.23 -9.92
N ALA A 143 -11.95 -0.78 -10.56
CA ALA A 143 -10.62 -0.68 -11.11
C ALA A 143 -10.57 0.24 -12.34
N ILE A 144 -9.56 1.11 -12.40
CA ILE A 144 -9.34 2.07 -13.49
C ILE A 144 -8.17 1.68 -14.41
N GLY A 145 -7.48 0.59 -14.08
CA GLY A 145 -6.31 0.08 -14.80
C GLY A 145 -5.94 -1.32 -14.29
N MET A 146 -4.78 -1.81 -14.72
CA MET A 146 -4.26 -3.12 -14.33
C MET A 146 -2.73 -3.13 -14.26
N ASN A 147 -2.16 -3.93 -13.34
CA ASN A 147 -0.77 -4.37 -13.40
C ASN A 147 -0.70 -5.90 -13.35
N ASN A 148 0.50 -6.47 -13.48
CA ASN A 148 0.73 -7.91 -13.37
C ASN A 148 1.17 -8.32 -11.95
N HIS A 149 0.52 -9.34 -11.41
CA HIS A 149 0.99 -10.15 -10.29
C HIS A 149 1.88 -11.26 -10.84
N GLN A 150 3.16 -11.27 -10.46
CA GLN A 150 4.18 -12.12 -11.07
C GLN A 150 4.23 -11.91 -12.60
N GLY A 151 4.17 -12.96 -13.41
CA GLY A 151 4.08 -12.80 -14.86
C GLY A 151 5.41 -12.81 -15.60
N SER A 152 6.50 -13.30 -15.03
CA SER A 152 7.80 -13.31 -15.73
C SER A 152 7.81 -14.11 -17.04
N SER A 153 6.93 -15.10 -17.22
CA SER A 153 6.75 -15.82 -18.49
C SER A 153 5.77 -15.06 -19.41
N ALA A 154 4.58 -14.74 -18.88
CA ALA A 154 3.50 -14.16 -19.66
C ALA A 154 3.75 -12.71 -20.12
N SER A 155 4.46 -11.88 -19.33
CA SER A 155 4.80 -10.50 -19.71
C SER A 155 5.89 -10.40 -20.78
N ALA A 156 6.64 -11.49 -21.00
CA ALA A 156 7.62 -11.62 -22.07
C ALA A 156 7.01 -12.25 -23.35
N ASP A 157 5.76 -12.71 -23.32
CA ASP A 157 5.10 -13.35 -24.45
C ASP A 157 4.29 -12.35 -25.29
N GLN A 158 4.65 -12.22 -26.57
CA GLN A 158 4.02 -11.27 -27.50
C GLN A 158 2.53 -11.52 -27.71
N ARG A 159 2.10 -12.78 -27.75
CA ARG A 159 0.71 -13.11 -28.03
C ARG A 159 -0.16 -12.79 -26.83
N VAL A 160 0.32 -13.11 -25.62
CA VAL A 160 -0.35 -12.75 -24.37
C VAL A 160 -0.44 -11.24 -24.23
N MET A 161 0.68 -10.53 -24.33
CA MET A 161 0.70 -9.07 -24.12
C MET A 161 -0.06 -8.30 -25.21
N SER A 162 -0.02 -8.72 -26.47
CA SER A 162 -0.86 -8.12 -27.52
C SER A 162 -2.36 -8.32 -27.26
N SER A 163 -2.74 -9.48 -26.71
CA SER A 163 -4.13 -9.74 -26.32
C SER A 163 -4.55 -8.83 -25.18
N VAL A 164 -3.72 -8.71 -24.14
CA VAL A 164 -3.94 -7.80 -23.01
C VAL A 164 -4.06 -6.36 -23.49
N ALA A 165 -3.10 -5.86 -24.28
CA ALA A 165 -3.09 -4.49 -24.79
C ALA A 165 -4.36 -4.13 -25.56
N ARG A 166 -4.85 -5.04 -26.42
CA ARG A 166 -6.12 -4.86 -27.12
C ARG A 166 -7.30 -4.69 -26.15
N ILE A 167 -7.39 -5.53 -25.12
CA ILE A 167 -8.48 -5.49 -24.13
C ILE A 167 -8.42 -4.20 -23.32
N MET A 168 -7.22 -3.80 -22.88
CA MET A 168 -7.00 -2.56 -22.13
C MET A 168 -7.41 -1.33 -22.96
N LYS A 169 -7.04 -1.32 -24.25
CA LYS A 169 -7.44 -0.27 -25.20
C LYS A 169 -8.95 -0.23 -25.44
N GLU A 170 -9.60 -1.38 -25.66
CA GLU A 170 -11.06 -1.48 -25.82
C GLU A 170 -11.81 -0.96 -24.59
N ARG A 171 -11.24 -1.15 -23.39
CA ARG A 171 -11.80 -0.68 -22.11
C ARG A 171 -11.41 0.76 -21.75
N ASN A 172 -10.55 1.41 -22.54
CA ASN A 172 -9.97 2.71 -22.22
C ASN A 172 -9.29 2.73 -20.83
N MET A 173 -8.51 1.69 -20.54
CA MET A 173 -7.78 1.50 -19.29
C MET A 173 -6.28 1.44 -19.55
N PHE A 174 -5.49 1.82 -18.55
CA PHE A 174 -4.03 1.76 -18.61
C PHE A 174 -3.49 0.45 -18.04
N PHE A 175 -2.31 0.05 -18.50
CA PHE A 175 -1.53 -1.05 -17.93
C PHE A 175 -0.24 -0.52 -17.31
N ILE A 176 0.13 -1.02 -16.14
CA ILE A 176 1.41 -0.74 -15.49
C ILE A 176 2.19 -2.05 -15.40
N ASP A 177 3.36 -2.07 -16.03
CA ASP A 177 4.26 -3.22 -15.92
C ASP A 177 4.97 -3.22 -14.57
N SER A 178 4.76 -4.27 -13.79
CA SER A 178 5.46 -4.50 -12.51
C SER A 178 6.93 -4.88 -12.71
N ARG A 179 7.39 -5.07 -13.95
CA ARG A 179 8.75 -5.43 -14.38
C ARG A 179 9.33 -6.61 -13.59
N THR A 180 8.58 -7.70 -13.49
CA THR A 180 8.99 -8.95 -12.82
C THR A 180 10.06 -9.73 -13.57
N THR A 181 10.45 -9.25 -14.75
CA THR A 181 11.45 -9.81 -15.67
C THR A 181 12.02 -8.66 -16.50
N VAL A 182 13.29 -8.75 -16.91
CA VAL A 182 13.89 -7.76 -17.83
C VAL A 182 13.47 -8.00 -19.28
N GLU A 183 12.94 -9.19 -19.57
CA GLU A 183 12.45 -9.64 -20.85
C GLU A 183 10.99 -9.22 -21.13
N THR A 184 10.35 -8.51 -20.20
CA THR A 184 9.00 -7.95 -20.40
C THR A 184 8.94 -7.07 -21.65
N ILE A 185 7.86 -7.22 -22.40
CA ILE A 185 7.55 -6.44 -23.60
C ILE A 185 6.31 -5.55 -23.39
N ALA A 186 5.87 -5.39 -22.14
CA ALA A 186 4.67 -4.64 -21.83
C ALA A 186 4.77 -3.19 -22.30
N GLU A 187 5.88 -2.51 -22.02
CA GLU A 187 6.12 -1.12 -22.46
C GLU A 187 5.99 -0.98 -23.98
N THR A 188 6.69 -1.80 -24.75
CA THR A 188 6.66 -1.73 -26.23
C THR A 188 5.35 -2.20 -26.86
N THR A 189 4.57 -3.04 -26.16
CA THR A 189 3.30 -3.57 -26.68
C THR A 189 2.11 -2.66 -26.34
N MET A 190 2.23 -1.84 -25.29
CA MET A 190 1.16 -0.96 -24.80
C MET A 190 1.16 0.45 -25.40
N GLU A 191 2.20 0.82 -26.16
CA GLU A 191 2.27 2.06 -26.97
C GLU A 191 1.18 2.13 -28.05
#